data_AF-A0AAW0GF82-F1
#
_entry.id   AF-A0AAW0GF82-F1
#
_cell.length_a   1.000
_cell.length_b   1.000
_cell.length_c   1.000
_cell.angle_alpha   90.00
_cell.angle_beta   90.00
_cell.angle_gamma   90.00
#
_symmetry.space_group_name_H-M   'P 1'
#
loop_
_entity.id
_entity.type
_entity.pdbx_description
1 polymer ?
#
loop_
_entity_poly.entity_id
_entity_poly.type
_entity_poly.pdbx_seq_one_letter_code
_entity_poly.pdbx_strand_id
1 'polypeptide(L)'
;MRLNSPRKQCSDCGIHTKIFAGISGSKVDGAYSIVVSGHYTDDYDHGYTLMYTGTGGRAKFNEAGKRTMFGKQIEDQTLEHPHNQALFVSFRNNTPIRVIRGAKSKSNYAPWTGYRYDGLYVIDDFNMEVGKAGFQVCKFALRTPSNESDSKDAGPTSDISSPSQIPSEPLPPSTESASTSTIGGSLADIGSPAIPSAQANDDEMDN
;
A
#
# COMPACT_ATOMS: atom_id res chain seq x y z
N MET A 1 -12.57 0.31 -23.98
CA MET A 1 -11.23 0.83 -23.58
C MET A 1 -11.21 0.95 -22.06
N ARG A 2 -10.46 0.13 -21.29
CA ARG A 2 -10.40 0.26 -19.82
C ARG A 2 -9.44 1.40 -19.44
N LEU A 3 -9.92 2.63 -19.49
CA LEU A 3 -9.22 3.80 -18.99
C LEU A 3 -9.12 3.70 -17.45
N ASN A 4 -7.90 3.84 -16.94
CA ASN A 4 -7.57 4.14 -15.53
C ASN A 4 -7.71 2.99 -14.51
N SER A 5 -6.95 1.90 -14.68
CA SER A 5 -6.58 1.14 -13.48
C SER A 5 -5.62 2.00 -12.64
N PRO A 6 -5.78 2.13 -11.31
CA PRO A 6 -4.89 2.97 -10.51
C PRO A 6 -3.42 2.53 -10.57
N ARG A 7 -3.14 1.26 -10.94
CA ARG A 7 -1.79 0.75 -11.24
C ARG A 7 -1.19 1.30 -12.54
N LYS A 8 -2.02 1.65 -13.53
CA LYS A 8 -1.56 2.27 -14.78
C LYS A 8 -0.98 3.66 -14.48
N GLN A 9 -1.60 4.44 -13.60
CA GLN A 9 -1.08 5.74 -13.18
C GLN A 9 0.33 5.62 -12.58
N CYS A 10 0.57 4.63 -11.71
CA CYS A 10 1.90 4.37 -11.16
C CYS A 10 2.94 4.03 -12.25
N SER A 11 2.51 3.36 -13.32
CA SER A 11 3.37 3.06 -14.45
C SER A 11 3.64 4.30 -15.30
N ASP A 12 2.61 5.07 -15.59
CA ASP A 12 2.68 6.26 -16.43
C ASP A 12 3.57 7.35 -15.79
N CYS A 13 3.56 7.47 -14.44
CA CYS A 13 4.44 8.39 -13.71
C CYS A 13 5.81 7.78 -13.34
N GLY A 14 6.11 6.55 -13.76
CA GLY A 14 7.41 5.91 -13.58
C GLY A 14 7.73 5.42 -12.15
N ILE A 15 6.87 5.66 -11.16
CA ILE A 15 7.11 5.21 -9.78
C ILE A 15 7.12 3.67 -9.68
N HIS A 16 6.29 2.99 -10.50
CA HIS A 16 6.25 1.53 -10.61
C HIS A 16 5.78 1.08 -12.00
N THR A 17 6.72 0.65 -12.84
CA THR A 17 6.47 0.39 -14.28
C THR A 17 5.60 -0.83 -14.59
N LYS A 18 5.38 -1.74 -13.64
CA LYS A 18 4.61 -2.97 -13.89
C LYS A 18 3.15 -2.77 -13.53
N ILE A 19 2.25 -2.98 -14.49
CA ILE A 19 0.80 -2.82 -14.27
C ILE A 19 0.25 -3.90 -13.31
N PHE A 20 0.74 -5.14 -13.42
CA PHE A 20 0.23 -6.28 -12.64
C PHE A 20 1.20 -6.74 -11.55
N ALA A 21 2.48 -6.91 -11.88
CA ALA A 21 3.46 -7.46 -10.96
C ALA A 21 3.69 -6.54 -9.76
N GLY A 22 3.72 -7.10 -8.55
CA GLY A 22 3.99 -6.34 -7.32
C GLY A 22 5.43 -5.81 -7.26
N ILE A 23 6.36 -6.40 -8.01
CA ILE A 23 7.78 -6.05 -8.01
C ILE A 23 8.17 -5.56 -9.41
N SER A 24 8.95 -4.49 -9.48
CA SER A 24 9.59 -3.98 -10.69
C SER A 24 11.10 -3.98 -10.48
N GLY A 25 11.85 -4.61 -11.39
CA GLY A 25 13.29 -4.77 -11.25
C GLY A 25 13.89 -5.64 -12.35
N SER A 26 15.20 -5.78 -12.31
CA SER A 26 15.96 -6.72 -13.14
C SER A 26 16.86 -7.59 -12.25
N LYS A 27 17.30 -8.74 -12.78
CA LYS A 27 18.26 -9.61 -12.09
C LYS A 27 19.67 -9.01 -12.00
N VAL A 28 19.93 -7.97 -12.79
CA VAL A 28 21.27 -7.36 -12.92
C VAL A 28 21.37 -6.14 -12.01
N ASP A 29 20.39 -5.25 -12.09
CA ASP A 29 20.40 -3.96 -11.39
C ASP A 29 19.72 -4.03 -10.01
N GLY A 30 18.88 -5.05 -9.80
CA GLY A 30 18.05 -5.20 -8.62
C GLY A 30 16.62 -4.68 -8.81
N ALA A 31 15.89 -4.65 -7.70
CA ALA A 31 14.54 -4.11 -7.62
C ALA A 31 14.55 -2.59 -7.56
N TYR A 32 13.64 -1.97 -8.30
CA TYR A 32 13.42 -0.53 -8.34
C TYR A 32 12.24 -0.10 -7.46
N SER A 33 11.19 -0.91 -7.42
CA SER A 33 9.96 -0.59 -6.69
C SER A 33 9.12 -1.82 -6.38
N ILE A 34 8.36 -1.73 -5.28
CA ILE A 34 7.36 -2.71 -4.87
C ILE A 34 6.00 -2.09 -4.59
N VAL A 35 4.95 -2.91 -4.67
CA VAL A 35 3.56 -2.52 -4.39
C VAL A 35 2.96 -3.41 -3.32
N VAL A 36 2.66 -2.82 -2.15
CA VAL A 36 1.94 -3.48 -1.06
C VAL A 36 0.44 -3.31 -1.29
N SER A 37 -0.23 -4.40 -1.71
CA SER A 37 -1.64 -4.34 -2.15
C SER A 37 -2.55 -5.42 -1.56
N GLY A 38 -2.07 -6.14 -0.53
CA GLY A 38 -2.84 -7.16 0.18
C GLY A 38 -3.06 -8.44 -0.61
N HIS A 39 -2.26 -8.70 -1.64
CA HIS A 39 -2.37 -9.91 -2.43
C HIS A 39 -1.68 -11.12 -1.80
N TYR A 40 -0.72 -10.92 -0.90
CA TYR A 40 -0.12 -11.99 -0.12
C TYR A 40 -0.63 -11.91 1.31
N THR A 41 -1.14 -13.02 1.83
CA THR A 41 -1.65 -13.13 3.21
C THR A 41 -0.56 -13.03 4.26
N ASP A 42 0.67 -13.22 3.83
CA ASP A 42 1.85 -13.31 4.67
C ASP A 42 2.53 -11.94 4.84
N ASP A 43 2.12 -10.91 4.12
CA ASP A 43 2.66 -9.55 4.29
C ASP A 43 2.32 -8.99 5.69
N TYR A 44 3.28 -8.35 6.35
CA TYR A 44 3.07 -7.61 7.60
C TYR A 44 3.62 -6.19 7.47
N ASP A 45 2.77 -5.19 7.68
CA ASP A 45 3.09 -3.79 7.44
C ASP A 45 2.96 -2.97 8.73
N HIS A 46 4.07 -2.42 9.21
CA HIS A 46 4.18 -1.58 10.40
C HIS A 46 4.59 -0.13 10.03
N GLY A 47 4.32 0.29 8.79
CA GLY A 47 4.63 1.64 8.33
C GLY A 47 6.11 1.79 8.02
N TYR A 48 6.94 2.06 9.02
CA TYR A 48 8.39 2.23 8.84
C TYR A 48 9.11 0.91 8.56
N THR A 49 8.53 -0.20 8.98
CA THR A 49 9.01 -1.55 8.66
C THR A 49 7.94 -2.36 7.95
N LEU A 50 8.36 -3.28 7.10
CA LEU A 50 7.49 -4.11 6.26
C LEU A 50 8.14 -5.48 6.07
N MET A 51 7.40 -6.55 6.36
CA MET A 51 7.74 -7.89 5.91
C MET A 51 6.98 -8.15 4.61
N TYR A 52 7.70 -8.18 3.49
CA TYR A 52 7.14 -8.34 2.16
C TYR A 52 7.37 -9.76 1.63
N THR A 53 6.32 -10.37 1.09
CA THR A 53 6.42 -11.68 0.45
C THR A 53 6.76 -11.57 -1.03
N GLY A 54 7.73 -12.36 -1.47
CA GLY A 54 8.12 -12.50 -2.87
C GLY A 54 7.01 -13.07 -3.74
N THR A 55 7.32 -13.30 -5.01
CA THR A 55 6.34 -13.75 -6.00
C THR A 55 6.66 -15.13 -6.54
N GLY A 56 5.64 -15.78 -7.09
CA GLY A 56 5.74 -17.11 -7.65
C GLY A 56 4.85 -18.09 -6.91
N GLY A 57 4.75 -19.29 -7.45
CA GLY A 57 4.03 -20.40 -6.85
C GLY A 57 2.51 -20.29 -6.75
N ARG A 58 1.90 -19.54 -7.67
CA ARG A 58 0.46 -19.26 -7.66
C ARG A 58 -0.30 -19.93 -8.79
N ALA A 59 -1.52 -20.34 -8.48
CA ALA A 59 -2.46 -20.85 -9.46
C ALA A 59 -2.70 -19.82 -10.58
N LYS A 60 -2.54 -20.26 -11.83
CA LYS A 60 -2.72 -19.41 -13.02
C LYS A 60 -4.19 -19.36 -13.48
N PHE A 61 -5.01 -20.26 -12.96
CA PHE A 61 -6.43 -20.37 -13.25
C PHE A 61 -7.19 -20.49 -11.92
N ASN A 62 -8.40 -19.93 -11.85
CA ASN A 62 -9.28 -20.10 -10.71
C ASN A 62 -10.07 -21.43 -10.81
N GLU A 63 -10.90 -21.72 -9.80
CA GLU A 63 -11.73 -22.94 -9.72
C GLU A 63 -12.71 -23.07 -10.90
N ALA A 64 -13.08 -21.96 -11.54
CA ALA A 64 -13.93 -21.92 -12.74
C ALA A 64 -13.13 -22.02 -14.06
N GLY A 65 -11.83 -22.34 -14.03
CA GLY A 65 -10.98 -22.47 -15.21
C GLY A 65 -10.60 -21.13 -15.89
N LYS A 66 -10.89 -19.98 -15.28
CA LYS A 66 -10.56 -18.66 -15.81
C LYS A 66 -9.16 -18.23 -15.37
N ARG A 67 -8.38 -17.67 -16.31
CA ARG A 67 -7.08 -17.06 -16.02
C ARG A 67 -7.17 -16.03 -14.89
N THR A 68 -6.27 -16.13 -13.93
CA THR A 68 -6.12 -15.18 -12.82
C THR A 68 -4.65 -14.79 -12.65
N MET A 69 -4.42 -13.54 -12.22
CA MET A 69 -3.09 -13.02 -11.88
C MET A 69 -2.81 -13.08 -10.37
N PHE A 70 -3.84 -13.35 -9.56
CA PHE A 70 -3.79 -13.37 -8.10
C PHE A 70 -4.39 -14.67 -7.56
N GLY A 71 -3.94 -15.81 -8.10
CA GLY A 71 -4.37 -17.12 -7.62
C GLY A 71 -3.80 -17.44 -6.23
N LYS A 72 -4.38 -18.46 -5.60
CA LYS A 72 -3.90 -19.05 -4.34
C LYS A 72 -2.48 -19.60 -4.53
N GLN A 73 -1.69 -19.64 -3.45
CA GLN A 73 -0.40 -20.33 -3.44
C GLN A 73 -0.64 -21.84 -3.56
N ILE A 74 0.07 -22.51 -4.46
CA ILE A 74 -0.10 -23.95 -4.77
C ILE A 74 1.22 -24.72 -4.91
N GLU A 75 2.35 -24.01 -4.90
CA GLU A 75 3.70 -24.56 -5.00
C GLU A 75 4.67 -23.63 -4.27
N ASP A 76 5.87 -24.11 -3.99
CA ASP A 76 6.92 -23.31 -3.36
C ASP A 76 7.37 -22.15 -4.25
N GLN A 77 7.59 -20.99 -3.64
CA GLN A 77 8.35 -19.92 -4.28
C GLN A 77 9.83 -20.29 -4.32
N THR A 78 10.53 -19.69 -5.28
CA THR A 78 11.97 -19.89 -5.41
C THR A 78 12.69 -18.56 -5.51
N LEU A 79 13.94 -18.52 -5.03
CA LEU A 79 14.77 -17.33 -5.14
C LEU A 79 15.14 -17.04 -6.60
N GLU A 80 15.21 -18.07 -7.46
CA GLU A 80 15.55 -17.99 -8.88
C GLU A 80 14.52 -17.24 -9.72
N HIS A 81 13.29 -17.10 -9.19
CA HIS A 81 12.25 -16.32 -9.84
C HIS A 81 12.76 -14.89 -10.11
N PRO A 82 12.63 -14.34 -11.33
CA PRO A 82 13.28 -13.10 -11.72
C PRO A 82 13.05 -11.89 -10.80
N HIS A 83 11.83 -11.74 -10.30
CA HIS A 83 11.51 -10.65 -9.37
C HIS A 83 12.04 -10.89 -7.95
N ASN A 84 12.17 -12.14 -7.51
CA ASN A 84 12.74 -12.44 -6.20
C ASN A 84 14.26 -12.25 -6.23
N GLN A 85 14.91 -12.66 -7.32
CA GLN A 85 16.32 -12.31 -7.57
C GLN A 85 16.55 -10.81 -7.61
N ALA A 86 15.65 -10.03 -8.23
CA ALA A 86 15.78 -8.57 -8.23
C ALA A 86 15.77 -7.99 -6.81
N LEU A 87 14.84 -8.43 -5.95
CA LEU A 87 14.82 -8.02 -4.53
C LEU A 87 16.09 -8.47 -3.79
N PHE A 88 16.53 -9.70 -4.03
CA PHE A 88 17.74 -10.23 -3.41
C PHE A 88 19.01 -9.48 -3.82
N VAL A 89 19.10 -9.01 -5.08
CA VAL A 89 20.19 -8.14 -5.53
C VAL A 89 20.12 -6.79 -4.83
N SER A 90 18.95 -6.17 -4.69
CA SER A 90 18.80 -4.93 -3.91
C SER A 90 19.19 -5.11 -2.45
N PHE A 91 18.84 -6.24 -1.84
CA PHE A 91 19.27 -6.63 -0.50
C PHE A 91 20.80 -6.69 -0.40
N ARG A 92 21.45 -7.47 -1.28
CA ARG A 92 22.91 -7.62 -1.29
C ARG A 92 23.67 -6.31 -1.51
N ASN A 93 23.10 -5.43 -2.33
CA ASN A 93 23.71 -4.15 -2.68
C ASN A 93 23.25 -3.01 -1.78
N ASN A 94 22.42 -3.28 -0.75
CA ASN A 94 21.77 -2.29 0.10
C ASN A 94 21.14 -1.13 -0.70
N THR A 95 20.54 -1.45 -1.85
CA THR A 95 19.99 -0.47 -2.78
C THR A 95 18.57 -0.09 -2.34
N PRO A 96 18.28 1.20 -2.08
CA PRO A 96 16.94 1.62 -1.70
C PRO A 96 15.92 1.40 -2.81
N ILE A 97 14.75 0.88 -2.46
CA ILE A 97 13.64 0.61 -3.37
C ILE A 97 12.43 1.46 -3.02
N ARG A 98 11.66 1.86 -4.04
CA ARG A 98 10.43 2.62 -3.84
C ARG A 98 9.31 1.72 -3.32
N VAL A 99 8.61 2.16 -2.27
CA VAL A 99 7.42 1.46 -1.77
C VAL A 99 6.16 2.23 -2.12
N ILE A 100 5.21 1.51 -2.71
CA ILE A 100 3.88 2.03 -3.04
C ILE A 100 2.84 1.22 -2.28
N ARG A 101 2.02 1.87 -1.45
CA ARG A 101 0.91 1.22 -0.73
C ARG A 101 -0.40 1.40 -1.50
N GLY A 102 -1.17 0.32 -1.62
CA GLY A 102 -2.49 0.32 -2.28
C GLY A 102 -3.62 0.15 -1.28
N ALA A 103 -4.74 0.83 -1.53
CA ALA A 103 -5.91 0.85 -0.64
C ALA A 103 -6.57 -0.51 -0.38
N LYS A 104 -6.28 -1.52 -1.21
CA LYS A 104 -6.79 -2.89 -1.04
C LYS A 104 -6.02 -3.70 0.01
N SER A 105 -4.90 -3.19 0.50
CA SER A 105 -4.18 -3.80 1.61
C SER A 105 -5.01 -3.68 2.90
N LYS A 106 -5.00 -4.72 3.74
CA LYS A 106 -5.63 -4.70 5.07
C LYS A 106 -4.79 -3.96 6.13
N SER A 107 -3.70 -3.34 5.71
CA SER A 107 -2.79 -2.58 6.56
C SER A 107 -3.41 -1.26 7.03
N ASN A 108 -3.19 -0.89 8.29
CA ASN A 108 -3.55 0.44 8.82
C ASN A 108 -2.79 1.59 8.13
N TYR A 109 -1.70 1.26 7.43
CA TYR A 109 -0.89 2.22 6.69
C TYR A 109 -1.32 2.35 5.22
N ALA A 110 -2.28 1.53 4.77
CA ALA A 110 -2.82 1.64 3.42
C ALA A 110 -3.54 3.00 3.23
N PRO A 111 -3.45 3.61 2.03
CA PRO A 111 -4.23 4.81 1.75
C PRO A 111 -5.73 4.48 1.69
N TRP A 112 -6.60 5.45 1.96
CA TRP A 112 -8.05 5.28 1.84
C TRP A 112 -8.48 4.91 0.41
N THR A 113 -7.82 5.47 -0.60
CA THR A 113 -8.11 5.22 -2.02
C THR A 113 -6.83 5.12 -2.84
N GLY A 114 -6.89 4.33 -3.92
CA GLY A 114 -5.84 4.30 -4.94
C GLY A 114 -4.51 3.72 -4.45
N TYR A 115 -3.42 4.33 -4.92
CA TYR A 115 -2.04 3.98 -4.57
C TYR A 115 -1.30 5.23 -4.12
N ARG A 116 -0.48 5.11 -3.08
CA ARG A 116 0.34 6.19 -2.52
C ARG A 116 1.80 5.76 -2.51
N TYR A 117 2.69 6.65 -2.93
CA TYR A 117 4.12 6.46 -2.78
C TYR A 117 4.53 6.81 -1.36
N ASP A 118 5.19 5.89 -0.67
CA ASP A 118 5.51 6.00 0.76
C ASP A 118 7.02 6.10 1.02
N GLY A 119 7.80 6.45 -0.01
CA GLY A 119 9.22 6.71 0.13
C GLY A 119 10.14 5.54 -0.26
N LEU A 120 11.39 5.66 0.17
CA LEU A 120 12.44 4.68 -0.07
C LEU A 120 12.61 3.77 1.15
N TYR A 121 12.82 2.49 0.86
CA TYR A 121 13.09 1.45 1.85
C TYR A 121 14.32 0.67 1.46
N VAL A 122 15.10 0.23 2.44
CA VAL A 122 16.17 -0.75 2.26
C VAL A 122 15.69 -2.12 2.75
N ILE A 123 16.25 -3.18 2.19
CA ILE A 123 15.98 -4.54 2.64
C ILE A 123 17.10 -4.90 3.62
N ASP A 124 16.73 -5.20 4.87
CA ASP A 124 17.69 -5.55 5.93
C ASP A 124 17.94 -7.05 6.04
N ASP A 125 16.93 -7.86 5.67
CA ASP A 125 17.02 -9.31 5.81
C ASP A 125 16.20 -10.04 4.74
N PHE A 126 16.60 -11.27 4.45
CA PHE A 126 15.94 -12.19 3.53
C PHE A 126 15.95 -13.61 4.09
N ASN A 127 14.76 -14.24 4.11
CA ASN A 127 14.60 -15.64 4.53
C ASN A 127 13.64 -16.41 3.60
N MET A 128 13.78 -17.73 3.57
CA MET A 128 12.79 -18.64 2.99
C MET A 128 11.99 -19.29 4.13
N GLU A 129 10.68 -19.07 4.15
CA GLU A 129 9.82 -19.51 5.25
C GLU A 129 8.57 -20.21 4.72
N VAL A 130 7.99 -21.11 5.52
CA VAL A 130 6.70 -21.73 5.20
C VAL A 130 5.59 -20.71 5.45
N GLY A 131 4.94 -20.25 4.38
CA GLY A 131 3.82 -19.33 4.46
C GLY A 131 2.55 -19.97 5.02
N LYS A 132 1.51 -19.15 5.26
CA LYS A 132 0.20 -19.58 5.80
C LYS A 132 -0.50 -20.66 4.97
N ALA A 133 -0.15 -20.78 3.69
CA ALA A 133 -0.67 -21.80 2.78
C ALA A 133 0.10 -23.14 2.84
N GLY A 134 1.16 -23.25 3.65
CA GLY A 134 1.97 -24.47 3.78
C GLY A 134 3.09 -24.63 2.74
N PHE A 135 3.34 -23.60 1.92
CA PHE A 135 4.40 -23.60 0.91
C PHE A 135 5.50 -22.62 1.28
N GLN A 136 6.73 -22.90 0.83
CA GLN A 136 7.85 -21.99 0.98
C GLN A 136 7.59 -20.67 0.25
N VAL A 137 7.86 -19.55 0.91
CA VAL A 137 7.76 -18.20 0.37
C VAL A 137 9.04 -17.42 0.63
N CYS A 138 9.42 -16.55 -0.31
CA CYS A 138 10.51 -15.61 -0.09
C CYS A 138 10.02 -14.49 0.82
N LYS A 139 10.74 -14.19 1.90
CA LYS A 139 10.45 -13.12 2.85
C LYS A 139 11.57 -12.09 2.82
N PHE A 140 11.19 -10.82 2.67
CA PHE A 140 12.11 -9.69 2.69
C PHE A 140 11.68 -8.73 3.80
N ALA A 141 12.57 -8.43 4.74
CA ALA A 141 12.35 -7.43 5.78
C ALA A 141 12.84 -6.07 5.28
N LEU A 142 11.97 -5.08 5.24
CA LEU A 142 12.26 -3.74 4.77
C LEU A 142 12.11 -2.72 5.89
N ARG A 143 12.93 -1.66 5.83
CA ARG A 143 12.79 -0.48 6.68
C ARG A 143 13.02 0.82 5.92
N THR A 144 12.53 1.93 6.48
CA THR A 144 12.93 3.27 6.04
C THR A 144 14.35 3.59 6.52
N PRO A 145 15.23 4.17 5.67
CA PRO A 145 16.60 4.55 6.06
C PRO A 145 16.69 5.63 7.17
N SER A 146 15.59 6.30 7.49
CA SER A 146 15.54 7.51 8.33
C SER A 146 15.70 7.29 9.84
N ASN A 147 16.01 6.07 10.32
CA ASN A 147 16.06 5.75 11.76
C ASN A 147 17.47 5.41 12.29
N GLU A 148 18.55 5.59 11.52
CA GLU A 148 19.91 5.31 12.01
C GLU A 148 20.52 6.42 12.88
N SER A 149 19.92 7.62 12.94
CA SER A 149 20.48 8.77 13.67
C SER A 149 20.02 8.91 15.13
N ASP A 150 19.04 8.12 15.59
CA ASP A 150 18.43 8.34 16.92
C ASP A 150 18.76 7.23 17.95
N SER A 151 19.73 6.35 17.67
CA SER A 151 19.99 5.16 18.53
C SER A 151 21.46 4.87 18.84
N LYS A 152 22.38 5.81 18.62
CA LYS A 152 23.79 5.65 18.98
C LYS A 152 24.29 6.77 19.92
N ASP A 153 23.67 6.89 21.09
CA ASP A 153 24.38 7.38 22.27
C ASP A 153 23.66 6.97 23.56
N ALA A 154 23.97 5.78 24.08
CA ALA A 154 23.60 5.40 25.44
C ALA A 154 24.59 4.38 26.00
N GLY A 155 25.67 4.89 26.57
CA GLY A 155 26.33 4.26 27.71
C GLY A 155 27.69 4.88 28.03
N PRO A 156 28.15 4.88 29.30
CA PRO A 156 27.41 4.72 30.56
C PRO A 156 27.74 5.82 31.59
N THR A 157 26.83 6.20 32.49
CA THR A 157 27.20 6.55 33.89
C THR A 157 25.99 6.66 34.83
N SER A 158 26.07 5.84 35.89
CA SER A 158 25.66 6.06 37.29
C SER A 158 24.24 6.53 37.63
N ASP A 159 23.57 5.64 38.36
CA ASP A 159 22.59 5.87 39.43
C ASP A 159 22.55 7.30 40.00
N ILE A 160 21.35 7.87 40.10
CA ILE A 160 20.78 8.51 41.31
C ILE A 160 19.28 8.81 41.07
N SER A 161 18.47 8.22 41.95
CA SER A 161 17.07 8.48 42.32
C SER A 161 16.28 9.62 41.66
N SER A 162 15.11 9.29 41.08
CA SER A 162 13.90 10.14 41.11
C SER A 162 13.23 10.09 42.51
N PRO A 163 12.23 10.93 42.88
CA PRO A 163 11.51 11.95 42.09
C PRO A 163 11.34 13.31 42.81
N SER A 164 11.04 14.39 42.08
CA SER A 164 10.36 15.55 42.67
C SER A 164 9.39 16.19 41.69
N GLN A 165 8.20 16.43 42.23
CA GLN A 165 6.97 16.90 41.60
C GLN A 165 7.15 18.27 40.91
N ILE A 166 6.55 18.42 39.73
CA ILE A 166 6.21 19.73 39.17
C ILE A 166 4.69 19.90 39.33
N PRO A 167 4.21 20.91 40.08
CA PRO A 167 2.79 21.21 40.18
C PRO A 167 2.24 21.77 38.86
N SER A 168 1.05 21.30 38.49
CA SER A 168 0.22 21.78 37.39
C SER A 168 -0.27 23.22 37.62
N GLU A 169 0.00 24.10 36.65
CA GLU A 169 -0.54 25.45 36.58
C GLU A 169 -1.87 25.44 35.78
N PRO A 170 -2.93 26.17 36.22
CA PRO A 170 -4.24 26.11 35.60
C PRO A 170 -4.40 27.07 34.40
N LEU A 171 -5.06 26.59 33.34
CA LEU A 171 -5.49 27.36 32.17
C LEU A 171 -6.54 28.44 32.53
N PRO A 172 -6.47 29.65 31.94
CA PRO A 172 -7.54 30.65 32.03
C PRO A 172 -8.71 30.35 31.05
N PRO A 173 -9.93 30.84 31.36
CA PRO A 173 -11.16 30.46 30.69
C PRO A 173 -11.37 31.10 29.31
N SER A 174 -12.03 30.33 28.44
CA SER A 174 -12.61 30.71 27.16
C SER A 174 -13.63 31.85 27.28
N THR A 175 -13.48 32.88 26.44
CA THR A 175 -14.51 33.91 26.23
C THR A 175 -15.26 33.64 24.93
N GLU A 176 -16.56 33.40 25.07
CA GLU A 176 -17.54 33.43 23.97
C GLU A 176 -18.02 34.87 23.73
N SER A 177 -18.13 35.26 22.46
CA SER A 177 -19.09 36.24 21.92
C SER A 177 -18.88 36.26 20.40
N ALA A 178 -19.85 36.44 19.51
CA ALA A 178 -21.29 36.53 19.54
C ALA A 178 -21.77 36.32 18.09
N SER A 179 -23.00 35.84 17.88
CA SER A 179 -23.87 36.34 16.80
C SER A 179 -25.27 35.76 16.95
N THR A 180 -26.23 36.66 17.14
CA THR A 180 -27.68 36.40 17.12
C THR A 180 -28.35 37.42 16.20
N SER A 181 -29.57 37.10 15.76
CA SER A 181 -30.51 37.76 14.82
C SER A 181 -30.45 37.14 13.40
N THR A 182 -31.39 36.29 12.97
CA THR A 182 -32.86 36.45 12.80
C THR A 182 -33.18 37.56 11.81
N ILE A 183 -33.73 37.23 10.63
CA ILE A 183 -35.13 37.34 10.14
C ILE A 183 -35.06 36.76 8.69
N GLY A 184 -35.97 36.03 8.06
CA GLY A 184 -37.40 35.76 8.19
C GLY A 184 -37.98 35.59 6.77
N GLY A 185 -38.91 34.64 6.59
CA GLY A 185 -39.82 34.50 5.44
C GLY A 185 -39.27 33.77 4.20
N SER A 186 -40.04 33.16 3.30
CA SER A 186 -41.42 32.62 3.28
C SER A 186 -41.70 32.23 1.81
N LEU A 187 -42.20 31.00 1.59
CA LEU A 187 -43.10 30.54 0.51
C LEU A 187 -42.71 30.49 -1.00
N ALA A 188 -43.35 29.48 -1.63
CA ALA A 188 -43.63 29.20 -3.05
C ALA A 188 -42.47 28.60 -3.88
N ASP A 189 -42.50 27.31 -4.25
CA ASP A 189 -43.40 26.61 -5.20
C ASP A 189 -43.42 27.24 -6.59
N ILE A 190 -42.78 26.57 -7.58
CA ILE A 190 -43.29 26.33 -8.95
C ILE A 190 -42.28 25.55 -9.80
N GLY A 191 -42.74 24.43 -10.37
CA GLY A 191 -42.52 24.13 -11.80
C GLY A 191 -41.36 23.20 -12.20
N SER A 192 -41.69 21.91 -12.35
CA SER A 192 -41.07 21.07 -13.38
C SER A 192 -41.32 21.64 -14.79
N PRO A 193 -40.50 21.26 -15.77
CA PRO A 193 -41.09 20.39 -16.79
C PRO A 193 -40.20 19.18 -17.14
N ALA A 194 -40.88 18.07 -17.37
CA ALA A 194 -40.38 16.88 -18.04
C ALA A 194 -40.36 17.07 -19.57
N ILE A 195 -39.92 15.98 -20.26
CA ILE A 195 -40.21 15.55 -21.66
C ILE A 195 -38.97 15.61 -22.59
N PRO A 196 -38.71 14.64 -23.50
CA PRO A 196 -39.24 13.27 -23.64
C PRO A 196 -38.16 12.16 -23.77
N SER A 197 -38.63 10.95 -23.49
CA SER A 197 -38.14 9.67 -23.98
C SER A 197 -38.20 9.60 -25.52
N ALA A 198 -37.12 9.14 -26.16
CA ALA A 198 -37.16 8.65 -27.54
C ALA A 198 -36.88 7.14 -27.52
N GLN A 199 -37.92 6.35 -27.81
CA GLN A 199 -37.79 5.00 -28.33
C GLN A 199 -37.88 5.06 -29.85
N ALA A 200 -36.98 4.33 -30.53
CA ALA A 200 -37.24 3.73 -31.83
C ALA A 200 -36.44 2.42 -31.90
N ASN A 201 -37.15 1.29 -31.76
CA ASN A 201 -37.28 0.18 -32.72
C ASN A 201 -36.42 0.28 -33.99
N ASP A 202 -36.03 -0.77 -34.69
CA ASP A 202 -36.00 -2.23 -34.60
C ASP A 202 -35.00 -2.65 -35.72
N ASP A 203 -34.74 -3.95 -35.83
CA ASP A 203 -34.30 -4.66 -37.04
C ASP A 203 -32.81 -5.02 -37.27
N GLU A 204 -32.64 -6.36 -37.35
CA GLU A 204 -31.82 -7.15 -38.28
C GLU A 204 -30.28 -7.20 -38.10
N MET A 205 -29.76 -8.36 -37.68
CA MET A 205 -29.18 -9.43 -38.52
C MET A 205 -27.90 -9.02 -39.27
N ASP A 206 -26.74 -9.50 -38.80
CA ASP A 206 -25.94 -10.45 -39.60
C ASP A 206 -24.68 -10.93 -38.84
N ASN A 207 -24.54 -12.26 -38.86
CA ASN A 207 -23.33 -13.11 -38.79
C ASN A 207 -22.29 -12.93 -37.66
#